data_AF-A0A2I0SDT5-F1
#
_entry.id   AF-A0A2I0SDT5-F1
#
_cell.length_a   1.000
_cell.length_b   1.000
_cell.length_c   1.000
_cell.angle_alpha   90.00
_cell.angle_beta   90.00
_cell.angle_gamma   90.00
#
_symmetry.space_group_name_H-M   'P 1'
#
loop_
_entity.id
_entity.type
_entity.pdbx_description
1 polymer ?
#
loop_
_entity_poly.entity_id
_entity_poly.type
_entity_poly.pdbx_seq_one_letter_code
_entity_poly.pdbx_strand_id
1 'polypeptide(L)'
;MLGVDDFATRRGQHYVTVLIDCETGQSLDLLPGRNAATLAGWLREHPGPEIICRDRGGSCADSTRTGAPNAIQVADRFHLWQNLATAVERSVRRHNEYLKEVAVRDDGLTNDAIAGHANTEKEMSPIEARICERHATVLALPAQKHGIREVARELHTGGNTVRRTARAAGPEELLSGRRQPRPSQLDPYKPHLDKHWAAGFTNAIHLHAELQELGHRGSHQTISEPPPT
;
A
#
# COMPACT_ATOMS: atom_id res chain seq x y z
N MET A 1 22.95 -10.08 12.88
CA MET A 1 22.16 -9.86 11.64
C MET A 1 21.89 -8.36 11.50
N LEU A 2 22.09 -7.76 10.32
CA LEU A 2 21.87 -6.31 10.13
C LEU A 2 20.48 -6.04 9.54
N GLY A 3 19.72 -5.16 10.17
CA GLY A 3 18.47 -4.59 9.66
C GLY A 3 18.71 -3.25 9.00
N VAL A 4 18.12 -3.06 7.83
CA VAL A 4 18.18 -1.82 7.06
C VAL A 4 16.77 -1.39 6.69
N ASP A 5 16.40 -0.17 7.06
CA ASP A 5 15.10 0.40 6.71
C ASP A 5 15.19 1.90 6.42
N ASP A 6 14.29 2.41 5.59
CA ASP A 6 14.23 3.83 5.24
C ASP A 6 12.98 4.46 5.86
N PHE A 7 13.16 5.53 6.64
CA PHE A 7 12.03 6.29 7.16
C PHE A 7 12.16 7.78 6.83
N ALA A 8 11.01 8.43 6.67
CA ALA A 8 10.95 9.85 6.39
C ALA A 8 10.78 10.64 7.70
N THR A 9 11.75 11.49 8.04
CA THR A 9 11.68 12.39 9.22
C THR A 9 10.70 13.53 8.99
N ARG A 10 10.47 13.89 7.72
CA ARG A 10 9.41 14.80 7.26
C ARG A 10 8.81 14.27 5.98
N ARG A 11 7.47 14.18 5.94
CA ARG A 11 6.70 13.60 4.82
C ARG A 11 7.19 14.14 3.46
N GLY A 12 7.86 13.30 2.69
CA GLY A 12 8.30 13.55 1.31
C GLY A 12 9.50 14.49 1.13
N GLN A 13 10.27 14.82 2.16
CA GLN A 13 11.36 15.81 2.03
C GLN A 13 12.72 15.32 2.54
N HIS A 14 12.76 14.51 3.61
CA HIS A 14 14.02 14.01 4.17
C HIS A 14 13.86 12.55 4.58
N TYR A 15 14.60 11.67 3.90
CA TYR A 15 14.72 10.26 4.24
C TYR A 15 16.01 10.03 5.00
N VAL A 16 15.99 9.03 5.88
CA VAL A 16 17.15 8.52 6.61
C VAL A 16 17.08 7.01 6.53
N THR A 17 18.21 6.37 6.27
CA THR A 17 18.36 4.92 6.36
C THR A 17 18.80 4.58 7.79
N VAL A 18 18.02 3.78 8.51
CA VAL A 18 18.40 3.24 9.82
C VAL A 18 19.09 1.90 9.66
N LEU A 19 20.14 1.71 10.45
CA LEU A 19 20.88 0.48 10.59
C LEU A 19 20.70 -0.04 12.01
N ILE A 20 20.23 -1.28 12.14
CA ILE A 20 19.91 -1.90 13.44
C ILE A 20 20.58 -3.26 13.49
N ASP A 21 21.18 -3.61 14.62
CA ASP A 21 21.51 -5.00 14.90
C ASP A 21 20.21 -5.73 15.28
N CYS A 22 19.74 -6.62 14.41
CA CYS A 22 18.51 -7.37 14.63
C CYS A 22 18.59 -8.36 15.80
N GLU A 23 19.78 -8.74 16.25
CA GLU A 23 19.95 -9.69 17.36
C GLU A 23 19.79 -8.99 18.71
N THR A 24 20.37 -7.79 18.83
CA THR A 24 20.35 -7.00 20.06
C THR A 24 19.22 -5.97 20.09
N GLY A 25 18.65 -5.65 18.93
CA GLY A 25 17.68 -4.56 18.75
C GLY A 25 18.30 -3.17 18.84
N GLN A 26 19.64 -3.07 18.85
CA GLN A 26 20.33 -1.79 19.01
C GLN A 26 20.47 -1.07 17.67
N SER A 27 20.19 0.23 17.68
CA SER A 27 20.51 1.11 16.55
C SER A 27 22.03 1.21 16.42
N LEU A 28 22.54 0.86 15.23
CA LEU A 28 23.96 0.97 14.90
C LEU A 28 24.29 2.34 14.31
N ASP A 29 23.47 2.81 13.37
CA ASP A 29 23.72 4.10 12.70
C ASP A 29 22.45 4.65 12.00
N LEU A 30 22.52 5.93 11.62
CA LEU A 30 21.51 6.65 10.83
C LEU A 30 22.19 7.36 9.66
N LEU A 31 21.98 6.84 8.45
CA LEU A 31 22.60 7.38 7.25
C LEU A 31 21.70 8.43 6.57
N PRO A 32 22.27 9.52 6.04
CA PRO A 32 21.50 10.55 5.37
C PRO A 32 20.97 10.06 4.01
N GLY A 33 19.67 10.27 3.79
CA GLY A 33 19.01 9.92 2.54
C GLY A 33 18.68 8.43 2.45
N ARG A 34 18.43 7.98 1.22
CA ARG A 34 18.18 6.58 0.82
C ARG A 34 19.07 6.15 -0.36
N ASN A 35 20.20 6.84 -0.51
CA ASN A 35 21.09 6.70 -1.66
C ASN A 35 21.88 5.39 -1.53
N ALA A 36 21.85 4.57 -2.57
CA ALA A 36 22.58 3.31 -2.61
C ALA A 36 24.09 3.48 -2.33
N ALA A 37 24.69 4.58 -2.80
CA ALA A 37 26.11 4.85 -2.60
C ALA A 37 26.47 5.06 -1.11
N THR A 38 25.59 5.70 -0.34
CA THR A 38 25.82 5.98 1.08
C THR A 38 25.86 4.67 1.88
N LEU A 39 24.84 3.82 1.70
CA LEU A 39 24.77 2.53 2.38
C LEU A 39 25.89 1.58 1.92
N ALA A 40 26.21 1.55 0.62
CA ALA A 40 27.31 0.74 0.12
C ALA A 40 28.68 1.20 0.66
N GLY A 41 28.85 2.49 0.93
CA GLY A 41 30.03 3.03 1.61
C GLY A 41 30.14 2.51 3.03
N TRP A 42 29.07 2.67 3.80
CA TRP A 42 29.01 2.23 5.19
C TRP A 42 29.30 0.74 5.33
N LEU A 43 28.69 -0.10 4.48
CA LEU A 43 28.89 -1.55 4.49
C LEU A 43 30.35 -1.99 4.20
N ARG A 44 31.09 -1.22 3.38
CA ARG A 44 32.51 -1.49 3.13
C ARG A 44 33.39 -1.14 4.32
N GLU A 45 33.01 -0.10 5.05
CA GLU A 45 33.72 0.35 6.26
C GLU A 45 33.38 -0.53 7.47
N HIS A 46 32.23 -1.21 7.45
CA HIS A 46 31.75 -2.09 8.51
C HIS A 46 31.55 -3.52 8.00
N PRO A 47 32.63 -4.23 7.62
CA PRO A 47 32.55 -5.63 7.26
C PRO A 47 32.16 -6.46 8.49
N GLY A 48 31.18 -7.34 8.36
CA GLY A 48 30.68 -8.13 9.49
C GLY A 48 29.27 -8.69 9.31
N PRO A 49 28.33 -7.98 8.66
CA PRO A 49 27.00 -8.54 8.42
C PRO A 49 27.04 -9.74 7.47
N GLU A 50 26.75 -10.94 7.98
CA GLU A 50 26.54 -12.14 7.15
C GLU A 50 25.13 -12.19 6.55
N ILE A 51 24.15 -11.60 7.26
CA ILE A 51 22.75 -11.53 6.87
C ILE A 51 22.29 -10.08 6.95
N ILE A 52 21.68 -9.60 5.88
CA ILE A 52 21.09 -8.26 5.78
C ILE A 52 19.58 -8.38 5.54
N CYS A 53 18.80 -8.00 6.54
CA CYS A 53 17.36 -7.84 6.49
C CYS A 53 17.03 -6.46 5.95
N ARG A 54 16.28 -6.40 4.85
CA ARG A 54 15.96 -5.11 4.24
C ARG A 54 14.57 -5.09 3.62
N ASP A 55 14.05 -3.90 3.38
CA ASP A 55 12.81 -3.68 2.63
C ASP A 55 12.91 -4.21 1.19
N ARG A 56 11.85 -4.12 0.38
CA ARG A 56 11.91 -4.59 -1.03
C ARG A 56 12.39 -3.53 -2.02
N GLY A 57 12.97 -2.43 -1.55
CA GLY A 57 13.47 -1.33 -2.38
C GLY A 57 14.69 -1.70 -3.21
N GLY A 58 14.70 -1.27 -4.49
CA GLY A 58 15.82 -1.52 -5.40
C GLY A 58 17.13 -0.88 -4.95
N SER A 59 17.06 0.35 -4.45
CA SER A 59 18.23 1.10 -3.93
C SER A 59 18.96 0.33 -2.84
N CYS A 60 18.22 -0.23 -1.87
CA CYS A 60 18.79 -1.02 -0.78
C CYS A 60 19.42 -2.32 -1.30
N ALA A 61 18.75 -3.01 -2.24
CA ALA A 61 19.27 -4.24 -2.83
C ALA A 61 20.59 -4.02 -3.56
N ASP A 62 20.69 -2.93 -4.33
CA ASP A 62 21.87 -2.55 -5.10
C ASP A 62 23.02 -2.12 -4.18
N SER A 63 22.72 -1.36 -3.13
CA SER A 63 23.73 -0.98 -2.14
C SER A 63 24.29 -2.18 -1.39
N THR A 64 23.45 -3.14 -1.01
CA THR A 64 23.90 -4.34 -0.31
C THR A 64 24.77 -5.20 -1.23
N ARG A 65 24.37 -5.38 -2.49
CA ARG A 65 25.18 -6.13 -3.48
C ARG A 65 26.54 -5.50 -3.71
N THR A 66 26.62 -4.17 -3.66
CA THR A 66 27.85 -3.41 -3.88
C THR A 66 28.73 -3.37 -2.63
N GLY A 67 28.15 -3.11 -1.46
CA GLY A 67 28.88 -2.88 -0.22
C GLY A 67 29.17 -4.12 0.62
N ALA A 68 28.33 -5.15 0.50
CA ALA A 68 28.46 -6.42 1.21
C ALA A 68 28.07 -7.59 0.28
N PRO A 69 28.83 -7.86 -0.79
CA PRO A 69 28.47 -8.85 -1.81
C PRO A 69 28.32 -10.27 -1.28
N ASN A 70 28.99 -10.60 -0.18
CA ASN A 70 28.95 -11.92 0.45
C ASN A 70 27.80 -12.06 1.47
N ALA A 71 27.09 -10.98 1.79
CA ALA A 71 25.99 -11.02 2.74
C ALA A 71 24.73 -11.60 2.08
N ILE A 72 24.05 -12.48 2.80
CA ILE A 72 22.76 -13.03 2.40
C ILE A 72 21.69 -11.96 2.60
N GLN A 73 21.00 -11.58 1.52
CA GLN A 73 19.88 -10.65 1.59
C GLN A 73 18.58 -11.39 1.90
N VAL A 74 17.90 -10.97 2.96
CA VAL A 74 16.56 -11.46 3.32
C VAL A 74 15.56 -10.32 3.33
N ALA A 75 14.34 -10.61 2.87
CA ALA A 75 13.26 -9.63 2.88
C ALA A 75 12.75 -9.44 4.31
N ASP A 76 12.59 -8.18 4.70
CA ASP A 76 12.05 -7.84 6.01
C ASP A 76 10.59 -8.32 6.16
N ARG A 77 10.33 -8.91 7.33
CA ARG A 77 9.05 -9.56 7.65
C ARG A 77 7.90 -8.56 7.70
N PHE A 78 8.12 -7.38 8.27
CA PHE A 78 7.07 -6.37 8.37
C PHE A 78 6.62 -5.94 6.97
N HIS A 79 7.57 -5.67 6.07
CA HIS A 79 7.27 -5.31 4.70
C HIS A 79 6.54 -6.42 3.94
N LEU A 80 6.89 -7.70 4.15
CA LEU A 80 6.16 -8.82 3.56
C LEU A 80 4.70 -8.86 4.01
N TRP A 81 4.45 -8.73 5.32
CA TRP A 81 3.10 -8.70 5.86
C TRP A 81 2.30 -7.49 5.40
N GLN A 82 2.91 -6.31 5.41
CA GLN A 82 2.26 -5.08 4.97
C GLN A 82 1.87 -5.16 3.48
N ASN A 83 2.75 -5.70 2.64
CA ASN A 83 2.47 -5.91 1.22
C ASN A 83 1.33 -6.91 1.02
N LEU A 84 1.35 -8.04 1.74
CA LEU A 84 0.28 -9.04 1.67
C LEU A 84 -1.07 -8.46 2.12
N ALA A 85 -1.12 -7.83 3.29
CA ALA A 85 -2.35 -7.23 3.82
C ALA A 85 -2.90 -6.17 2.87
N THR A 86 -2.03 -5.32 2.31
CA THR A 86 -2.42 -4.31 1.32
C THR A 86 -2.97 -4.96 0.05
N ALA A 87 -2.35 -6.03 -0.44
CA ALA A 87 -2.80 -6.74 -1.63
C ALA A 87 -4.16 -7.43 -1.41
N VAL A 88 -4.35 -8.07 -0.25
CA VAL A 88 -5.63 -8.68 0.15
C VAL A 88 -6.72 -7.60 0.28
N GLU A 89 -6.44 -6.49 0.97
CA GLU A 89 -7.38 -5.37 1.11
C GLU A 89 -7.82 -4.84 -0.26
N ARG A 90 -6.87 -4.64 -1.18
CA ARG A 90 -7.17 -4.22 -2.56
C ARG A 90 -8.03 -5.25 -3.29
N SER A 91 -7.71 -6.54 -3.17
CA SER A 91 -8.45 -7.62 -3.82
C SER A 91 -9.88 -7.71 -3.30
N VAL A 92 -10.07 -7.69 -1.97
CA VAL A 92 -11.40 -7.73 -1.35
C VAL A 92 -12.23 -6.52 -1.74
N ARG A 93 -11.66 -5.31 -1.71
CA ARG A 93 -12.37 -4.09 -2.16
C ARG A 93 -12.85 -4.18 -3.59
N ARG A 94 -12.03 -4.79 -4.44
CA ARG A 94 -12.29 -4.91 -5.87
C ARG A 94 -13.40 -5.91 -6.18
N HIS A 95 -13.45 -7.01 -5.45
CA HIS A 95 -14.46 -8.05 -5.64
C HIS A 95 -15.64 -7.93 -4.66
N ASN A 96 -15.70 -6.84 -3.90
CA ASN A 96 -16.74 -6.62 -2.90
C ASN A 96 -18.16 -6.64 -3.51
N GLU A 97 -18.35 -6.13 -4.73
CA GLU A 97 -19.66 -6.18 -5.39
C GLU A 97 -20.07 -7.62 -5.76
N TYR A 98 -19.14 -8.48 -6.20
CA TYR A 98 -19.40 -9.89 -6.46
C TYR A 98 -19.67 -10.69 -5.17
N LEU A 99 -18.99 -10.35 -4.07
CA LEU A 99 -19.26 -10.95 -2.75
C LEU A 99 -20.66 -10.60 -2.24
N LYS A 100 -21.16 -9.38 -2.53
CA LYS A 100 -22.55 -9.01 -2.25
C LYS A 100 -23.54 -9.75 -3.14
N GLU A 101 -23.25 -9.92 -4.43
CA GLU A 101 -24.13 -10.69 -5.32
C GLU A 101 -24.21 -12.17 -4.94
N VAL A 102 -23.12 -12.80 -4.47
CA VAL A 102 -23.14 -14.18 -3.97
C VAL A 102 -23.92 -14.28 -2.66
N ALA A 103 -23.75 -13.33 -1.74
CA ALA A 103 -24.55 -13.29 -0.51
C ALA A 103 -26.06 -13.09 -0.75
N VAL A 104 -26.43 -12.50 -1.89
CA VAL A 104 -27.84 -12.33 -2.33
C VAL A 104 -28.36 -13.54 -3.11
N ARG A 105 -27.50 -14.40 -3.68
CA ARG A 105 -27.89 -15.59 -4.47
C ARG A 105 -27.86 -16.90 -3.67
N ASP A 106 -27.25 -16.91 -2.49
CA ASP A 106 -27.23 -18.05 -1.56
C ASP A 106 -28.38 -18.01 -0.53
N ASP A 107 -29.47 -17.32 -0.87
CA ASP A 107 -30.72 -17.26 -0.12
C ASP A 107 -31.58 -18.53 -0.24
N GLY A 108 -31.03 -19.62 -0.78
CA GLY A 108 -31.64 -20.95 -0.81
C GLY A 108 -31.35 -21.82 0.42
N LEU A 109 -30.47 -21.41 1.32
CA LEU A 109 -30.24 -22.10 2.60
C LEU A 109 -30.68 -21.18 3.75
N THR A 110 -31.88 -21.46 4.26
CA THR A 110 -32.43 -20.88 5.48
C THR A 110 -31.48 -21.11 6.66
N ASN A 111 -30.61 -20.13 6.92
CA ASN A 111 -30.07 -19.91 8.25
C ASN A 111 -31.15 -19.19 9.08
N ASP A 112 -32.13 -19.97 9.54
CA ASP A 112 -33.21 -19.53 10.45
C ASP A 112 -32.71 -19.08 11.84
N ALA A 113 -31.39 -19.04 12.06
CA ALA A 113 -30.79 -18.40 13.23
C ALA A 113 -30.50 -16.89 13.04
N ILE A 114 -30.72 -16.31 11.86
CA ILE A 114 -30.38 -14.90 11.57
C ILE A 114 -31.63 -14.02 11.36
N ALA A 115 -32.84 -14.59 11.34
CA ALA A 115 -34.10 -13.86 11.16
C ALA A 115 -34.54 -13.01 12.38
N GLY A 116 -33.66 -12.76 13.34
CA GLY A 116 -33.90 -11.92 14.52
C GLY A 116 -33.27 -10.53 14.49
N HIS A 117 -32.43 -10.19 13.50
CA HIS A 117 -31.72 -8.89 13.47
C HIS A 117 -31.95 -8.15 12.15
N ALA A 118 -33.22 -7.93 11.81
CA ALA A 118 -33.62 -6.85 10.90
C ALA A 118 -33.45 -5.49 11.59
N ASN A 119 -32.18 -5.11 11.82
CA ASN A 119 -31.63 -3.77 12.04
C ASN A 119 -30.25 -3.97 12.63
N THR A 120 -29.22 -3.97 11.80
CA THR A 120 -27.89 -3.61 12.28
C THR A 120 -27.26 -2.76 11.20
N GLU A 121 -27.08 -1.49 11.56
CA GLU A 121 -26.28 -0.49 10.90
C GLU A 121 -25.10 -1.16 10.18
N LYS A 122 -24.93 -0.89 8.87
CA LYS A 122 -23.70 -1.27 8.16
C LYS A 122 -22.53 -0.81 9.03
N GLU A 123 -21.82 -1.74 9.66
CA GLU A 123 -20.60 -1.40 10.41
C GLU A 123 -19.68 -0.69 9.43
N MET A 124 -19.50 0.60 9.63
CA MET A 124 -18.67 1.43 8.76
C MET A 124 -17.27 0.81 8.73
N SER A 125 -16.72 0.62 7.53
CA SER A 125 -15.31 0.29 7.37
C SER A 125 -14.47 1.30 8.16
N PRO A 126 -13.31 0.91 8.74
CA PRO A 126 -12.44 1.85 9.44
C PRO A 126 -12.09 3.12 8.63
N ILE A 127 -12.10 3.03 7.30
CA ILE A 127 -11.91 4.16 6.40
C ILE A 127 -13.17 5.05 6.30
N GLU A 128 -14.36 4.44 6.24
CA GLU A 128 -15.65 5.15 6.21
C GLU A 128 -15.86 5.89 7.52
N ALA A 129 -15.62 5.24 8.65
CA ALA A 129 -15.64 5.86 9.98
C ALA A 129 -14.70 7.08 10.04
N ARG A 130 -13.46 6.93 9.54
CA ARG A 130 -12.46 8.02 9.50
C ARG A 130 -12.80 9.14 8.51
N ILE A 131 -13.68 8.90 7.54
CA ILE A 131 -14.17 9.92 6.60
C ILE A 131 -15.36 10.66 7.21
N CYS A 132 -16.29 9.92 7.83
CA CYS A 132 -17.44 10.47 8.57
C CYS A 132 -16.98 11.33 9.74
N GLU A 133 -16.06 10.82 10.57
CA GLU A 133 -15.47 11.56 11.69
C GLU A 133 -14.83 12.86 11.21
N ARG A 134 -14.01 12.80 10.16
CA ARG A 134 -13.35 13.99 9.61
C ARG A 134 -14.32 15.00 9.01
N HIS A 135 -15.39 14.53 8.36
CA HIS A 135 -16.45 15.41 7.84
C HIS A 135 -17.17 16.12 8.99
N ALA A 136 -17.51 15.39 10.05
CA ALA A 136 -18.09 15.96 11.26
C ALA A 136 -17.16 16.97 11.94
N THR A 137 -15.87 16.65 12.10
CA THR A 137 -14.90 17.58 12.72
C THR A 137 -14.71 18.87 11.91
N VAL A 138 -14.66 18.77 10.58
CA VAL A 138 -14.52 19.95 9.69
C VAL A 138 -15.77 20.83 9.74
N LEU A 139 -16.97 20.24 9.86
CA LEU A 139 -18.22 20.99 10.00
C LEU A 139 -18.45 21.57 11.40
N ALA A 140 -17.95 20.90 12.45
CA ALA A 140 -18.05 21.36 13.83
C ALA A 140 -17.16 22.58 14.14
N LEU A 141 -16.11 22.82 13.33
CA LEU A 141 -15.27 23.99 13.44
C LEU A 141 -16.03 25.24 12.93
N PRO A 142 -16.35 26.23 13.79
CA PRO A 142 -17.24 27.32 13.43
C PRO A 142 -16.69 28.15 12.25
N ALA A 143 -17.50 28.36 11.22
CA ALA A 143 -17.16 29.20 10.07
C ALA A 143 -16.76 30.64 10.46
N GLN A 144 -17.16 31.11 11.65
CA GLN A 144 -16.85 32.43 12.18
C GLN A 144 -15.50 32.52 12.94
N LYS A 145 -14.87 31.40 13.31
CA LYS A 145 -13.64 31.41 14.15
C LYS A 145 -12.38 30.92 13.46
N HIS A 146 -12.46 30.08 12.42
CA HIS A 146 -11.27 29.48 11.78
C HIS A 146 -11.35 29.48 10.26
N GLY A 147 -10.35 30.10 9.61
CA GLY A 147 -10.19 30.00 8.16
C GLY A 147 -9.71 28.61 7.72
N ILE A 148 -9.92 28.23 6.46
CA ILE A 148 -9.53 26.91 5.89
C ILE A 148 -8.08 26.52 6.23
N ARG A 149 -7.15 27.49 6.27
CA ARG A 149 -5.74 27.25 6.61
C ARG A 149 -5.53 26.90 8.07
N GLU A 150 -6.34 27.44 8.96
CA GLU A 150 -6.26 27.18 10.39
C GLU A 150 -6.85 25.82 10.75
N VAL A 151 -8.00 25.50 10.17
CA VAL A 151 -8.60 24.15 10.23
C VAL A 151 -7.63 23.10 9.66
N ALA A 152 -6.93 23.41 8.57
CA ALA A 152 -5.90 22.54 8.01
C ALA A 152 -4.71 22.31 8.96
N ARG A 153 -4.30 23.35 9.70
CA ARG A 153 -3.20 23.30 10.67
C ARG A 153 -3.59 22.48 11.90
N GLU A 154 -4.80 22.69 12.42
CA GLU A 154 -5.33 22.00 13.60
C GLU A 154 -5.61 20.51 13.32
N LEU A 155 -6.15 20.19 12.14
CA LEU A 155 -6.45 18.80 11.75
C LEU A 155 -5.27 18.10 11.05
N HIS A 156 -4.08 18.72 11.01
CA HIS A 156 -2.90 18.24 10.31
C HIS A 156 -3.18 17.71 8.89
N THR A 157 -4.08 18.39 8.17
CA THR A 157 -4.66 17.94 6.91
C THR A 157 -4.46 19.02 5.83
N GLY A 158 -4.26 18.62 4.57
CA GLY A 158 -4.06 19.58 3.47
C GLY A 158 -5.29 20.49 3.24
N GLY A 159 -5.07 21.79 3.00
CA GLY A 159 -6.16 22.77 2.84
C GLY A 159 -7.13 22.47 1.68
N ASN A 160 -6.69 21.74 0.64
CA ASN A 160 -7.58 21.26 -0.42
C ASN A 160 -8.54 20.17 0.07
N THR A 161 -8.09 19.31 0.98
CA THR A 161 -8.92 18.27 1.60
C THR A 161 -9.96 18.93 2.51
N VAL A 162 -9.56 19.89 3.35
CA VAL A 162 -10.50 20.66 4.20
C VAL A 162 -11.56 21.35 3.35
N ARG A 163 -11.15 22.02 2.27
CA ARG A 163 -12.07 22.70 1.35
C ARG A 163 -13.05 21.74 0.67
N ARG A 164 -12.56 20.57 0.24
CA ARG A 164 -13.40 19.53 -0.37
C ARG A 164 -14.39 18.95 0.66
N THR A 165 -13.93 18.69 1.87
CA THR A 165 -14.76 18.18 2.98
C THR A 165 -15.81 19.19 3.40
N ALA A 166 -15.47 20.47 3.52
CA ALA A 166 -16.42 21.53 3.91
C ALA A 166 -17.48 21.83 2.84
N ARG A 167 -17.22 21.49 1.58
CA ARG A 167 -18.18 21.66 0.47
C ARG A 167 -19.06 20.43 0.23
N ALA A 168 -18.71 19.28 0.80
CA ALA A 168 -19.46 18.06 0.61
C ALA A 168 -20.75 18.12 1.46
N ALA A 169 -21.89 17.86 0.83
CA ALA A 169 -23.20 17.85 1.49
C ALA A 169 -23.32 16.71 2.52
N GLY A 170 -22.53 15.65 2.36
CA GLY A 170 -22.42 14.55 3.30
C GLY A 170 -21.14 13.74 3.12
N PRO A 171 -20.81 12.85 4.06
CA PRO A 171 -19.64 11.98 3.97
C PRO A 171 -19.72 11.02 2.77
N GLU A 172 -20.93 10.66 2.33
CA GLU A 172 -21.18 9.84 1.13
C GLU A 172 -20.63 10.47 -0.16
N GLU A 173 -20.68 11.79 -0.28
CA GLU A 173 -20.11 12.50 -1.44
C GLU A 173 -18.58 12.39 -1.47
N LEU A 174 -17.94 12.34 -0.29
CA LEU A 174 -16.50 12.10 -0.16
C LEU A 174 -16.11 10.65 -0.45
N LEU A 175 -17.06 9.72 -0.30
CA LEU A 175 -16.93 8.31 -0.64
C LEU A 175 -17.21 8.04 -2.13
N SER A 176 -18.02 8.89 -2.77
CA SER A 176 -18.46 8.76 -4.17
C SER A 176 -17.37 9.01 -5.21
N GLY A 177 -16.19 9.49 -4.80
CA GLY A 177 -15.00 9.63 -5.64
C GLY A 177 -14.32 8.32 -6.02
N ARG A 178 -15.09 7.23 -6.24
CA ARG A 178 -14.56 6.02 -6.88
C ARG A 178 -13.98 6.45 -8.22
N ARG A 179 -12.64 6.38 -8.36
CA ARG A 179 -12.00 6.47 -9.68
C ARG A 179 -12.73 5.46 -10.55
N GLN A 180 -13.45 5.94 -11.57
CA GLN A 180 -13.92 5.08 -12.65
C GLN A 180 -12.72 4.22 -13.09
N PRO A 181 -12.87 2.89 -13.19
CA PRO A 181 -11.78 2.02 -13.61
C PRO A 181 -11.30 2.53 -14.97
N ARG A 182 -10.09 3.08 -14.98
CA ARG A 182 -9.48 3.53 -16.22
C ARG A 182 -9.00 2.27 -16.94
N PRO A 183 -9.22 2.18 -18.26
CA PRO A 183 -8.71 1.06 -19.02
C PRO A 183 -7.20 0.93 -18.79
N SER A 184 -6.78 -0.24 -18.32
CA SER A 184 -5.39 -0.55 -18.08
C SER A 184 -4.72 -1.00 -19.37
N GLN A 185 -3.44 -0.72 -19.53
CA GLN A 185 -2.63 -1.25 -20.63
C GLN A 185 -2.55 -2.78 -20.67
N LEU A 186 -2.98 -3.42 -19.58
CA LEU A 186 -3.05 -4.87 -19.44
C LEU A 186 -4.42 -5.46 -19.78
N ASP A 187 -5.45 -4.64 -19.99
CA ASP A 187 -6.80 -5.11 -20.33
C ASP A 187 -6.84 -6.05 -21.54
N PRO A 188 -6.10 -5.78 -22.65
CA PRO A 188 -6.05 -6.70 -23.80
C PRO A 188 -5.42 -8.06 -23.49
N TYR A 189 -4.62 -8.14 -22.42
CA TYR A 189 -3.82 -9.32 -22.07
C TYR A 189 -4.36 -10.10 -20.87
N LYS A 190 -5.47 -9.64 -20.26
CA LYS A 190 -6.12 -10.32 -19.13
C LYS A 190 -6.44 -11.79 -19.40
N PRO A 191 -7.02 -12.19 -20.55
CA PRO A 191 -7.33 -13.60 -20.81
C PRO A 191 -6.09 -14.50 -20.79
N HIS A 192 -4.94 -13.97 -21.23
CA HIS A 192 -3.67 -14.69 -21.21
C HIS A 192 -3.12 -14.84 -19.79
N LEU A 193 -3.19 -13.77 -18.99
CA LEU A 193 -2.79 -13.78 -17.59
C LEU A 193 -3.68 -14.70 -16.74
N ASP A 194 -4.99 -14.70 -16.97
CA ASP A 194 -5.95 -15.54 -16.24
C ASP A 194 -5.70 -17.04 -16.52
N LYS A 195 -5.33 -17.40 -17.75
CA LYS A 195 -4.96 -18.78 -18.12
C LYS A 195 -3.73 -19.26 -17.36
N HIS A 196 -2.69 -18.42 -17.27
CA HIS A 196 -1.47 -18.75 -16.52
C HIS A 196 -1.71 -18.78 -15.01
N TRP A 197 -2.56 -17.89 -14.50
CA TRP A 197 -2.96 -17.88 -13.10
C TRP A 197 -3.71 -19.16 -12.71
N ALA A 198 -4.65 -19.60 -13.55
CA ALA A 198 -5.36 -20.86 -13.37
C ALA A 198 -4.42 -22.09 -13.43
N ALA A 199 -3.33 -21.99 -14.19
CA ALA A 199 -2.27 -23.00 -14.24
C ALA A 199 -1.27 -22.90 -13.07
N GLY A 200 -1.46 -21.98 -12.13
CA GLY A 200 -0.57 -21.77 -10.98
C GLY A 200 0.74 -21.03 -11.30
N PHE A 201 0.87 -20.49 -12.51
CA PHE A 201 2.07 -19.81 -12.96
C PHE A 201 2.00 -18.30 -12.63
N THR A 202 2.75 -17.89 -11.60
CA THR A 202 2.68 -16.53 -11.02
C THR A 202 4.00 -15.76 -11.11
N ASN A 203 4.99 -16.26 -11.87
CA ASN A 203 6.27 -15.59 -12.03
C ASN A 203 6.14 -14.35 -12.93
N ALA A 204 6.09 -13.17 -12.32
CA ALA A 204 5.92 -11.89 -13.01
C ALA A 204 7.03 -11.57 -14.03
N ILE A 205 8.26 -12.10 -13.87
CA ILE A 205 9.36 -11.88 -14.83
C ILE A 205 9.07 -12.63 -16.14
N HIS A 206 8.69 -13.90 -16.04
CA HIS A 206 8.31 -14.69 -17.22
C HIS A 206 7.04 -14.16 -17.88
N LEU A 207 6.02 -13.80 -17.09
CA LEU A 207 4.80 -13.19 -17.63
C LEU A 207 5.09 -11.87 -18.35
N HIS A 208 6.05 -11.07 -17.89
CA HIS A 208 6.46 -9.84 -18.59
C HIS A 208 7.15 -10.12 -19.92
N ALA A 209 8.06 -11.09 -19.97
CA ALA A 209 8.72 -11.48 -21.22
C ALA A 209 7.71 -11.96 -22.28
N GLU A 210 6.77 -12.84 -21.89
CA GLU A 210 5.70 -13.31 -22.79
C GLU A 210 4.79 -12.17 -23.24
N LEU A 211 4.43 -11.26 -22.33
CA LEU A 211 3.62 -10.11 -22.70
C LEU A 211 4.36 -9.17 -23.66
N GLN A 212 5.68 -9.02 -23.55
CA GLN A 212 6.48 -8.25 -24.51
C GLN A 212 6.46 -8.86 -25.91
N GLU A 213 6.54 -10.20 -26.03
CA GLU A 213 6.40 -10.90 -27.31
C GLU A 213 5.00 -10.69 -27.92
N LEU A 214 3.98 -10.61 -27.09
CA LEU A 214 2.60 -10.30 -27.48
C LEU A 214 2.35 -8.80 -27.77
N GLY A 215 3.38 -7.95 -27.66
CA GLY A 215 3.32 -6.53 -28.02
C GLY A 215 3.08 -5.57 -26.85
N HIS A 216 3.13 -6.03 -25.60
CA HIS A 216 3.02 -5.19 -24.42
C HIS A 216 4.26 -4.31 -24.24
N ARG A 217 4.05 -2.99 -24.06
CA ARG A 217 5.13 -2.00 -23.88
C ARG A 217 5.27 -1.51 -22.42
N GLY A 218 4.50 -2.07 -21.49
CA GLY A 218 4.55 -1.69 -20.09
C GLY A 218 5.77 -2.27 -19.35
N SER A 219 6.07 -1.70 -18.18
CA SER A 219 7.18 -2.15 -17.34
C SER A 219 6.81 -3.41 -16.56
N HIS A 220 7.81 -4.21 -16.19
CA HIS A 220 7.68 -5.38 -15.31
C HIS A 220 6.90 -5.07 -14.01
N GLN A 221 7.10 -3.87 -13.46
CA GLN A 221 6.41 -3.38 -12.26
C GLN A 221 4.88 -3.35 -12.44
N THR A 222 4.40 -3.14 -13.66
CA THR A 222 2.97 -3.10 -14.01
C THR A 222 2.32 -4.49 -13.96
N ILE A 223 3.11 -5.56 -14.05
CA ILE A 223 2.65 -6.95 -13.99
C ILE A 223 2.86 -7.53 -12.59
N SER A 224 3.93 -7.12 -11.92
CA SER A 224 4.15 -7.42 -10.49
C SER A 224 3.12 -6.74 -9.58
N GLU A 225 2.52 -5.64 -10.01
CA GLU A 225 1.35 -5.04 -9.39
C GLU A 225 0.15 -5.22 -10.33
N PRO A 226 -0.75 -6.20 -10.09
CA PRO A 226 -1.86 -6.43 -11.01
C PRO A 226 -2.70 -5.15 -11.16
N PRO A 227 -3.09 -4.80 -12.39
CA PRO A 227 -3.78 -3.55 -12.68
C PRO A 227 -5.18 -3.55 -12.07
N PRO A 228 -5.77 -2.39 -11.77
CA PRO A 228 -7.17 -2.29 -11.39
C PRO A 228 -8.04 -2.71 -12.59
N THR A 229 -8.73 -3.83 -12.46
CA THR A 229 -9.88 -4.24 -13.29
C THR A 229 -11.15 -3.68 -12.65
#